data_AF-A0A9P1DJI7-F1
#
_entry.id   AF-A0A9P1DJI7-F1
#
_cell.length_a   1.000
_cell.length_b   1.000
_cell.length_c   1.000
_cell.angle_alpha   90.00
_cell.angle_beta   90.00
_cell.angle_gamma   90.00
#
_symmetry.space_group_name_H-M   'P 1'
#
loop_
_entity.id
_entity.type
_entity.pdbx_description
1 polymer ?
#
loop_
_entity_poly.entity_id
_entity_poly.type
_entity_poly.pdbx_seq_one_letter_code
_entity_poly.pdbx_strand_id
1 'polypeptide(L)'
;MGSVGLLLIYHIFDIIRERIAHMDDGEKDEYEEKWDEETEEAENDVAGLSMSFLTVQAMRFAISGILPNQEGLEPWGAAISHTPHQCHLLMGCGFIFFLLSMAVLNSERIVETPERLERVIEILNNYLTFGLSWCLFYGVRWRISATHFTHENALLMVAIALFLSAVSFLFIFVLDKVEDNHLFGEDAEIAEGATEKIITGLGILIGFSWEQSFDTAVDVVAEGLRHLAPPTFSKMVMSICLVMIVFPAWRFYILPTEREISEAPGTEMTKGKTNG
;
A
#
# COMPACT_ATOMS: atom_id res chain seq x y z
N MET A 1 4.68 -18.46 -13.94
CA MET A 1 4.28 -17.88 -15.25
C MET A 1 3.96 -16.39 -15.15
N GLY A 2 3.36 -15.89 -14.05
CA GLY A 2 3.04 -14.46 -13.89
C GLY A 2 4.25 -13.51 -13.88
N SER A 3 5.33 -13.84 -13.17
CA SER A 3 6.51 -12.95 -13.03
C SER A 3 7.25 -12.68 -14.34
N VAL A 4 7.39 -13.69 -15.21
CA VAL A 4 7.99 -13.51 -16.55
C VAL A 4 7.09 -12.65 -17.44
N GLY A 5 5.77 -12.79 -17.32
CA GLY A 5 4.81 -11.94 -18.04
C GLY A 5 4.88 -10.48 -17.62
N LEU A 6 5.02 -10.21 -16.31
CA LEU A 6 5.22 -8.87 -15.76
C LEU A 6 6.48 -8.21 -16.30
N LEU A 7 7.63 -8.90 -16.24
CA LEU A 7 8.89 -8.36 -16.76
C LEU A 7 8.84 -8.06 -18.27
N LEU A 8 8.14 -8.90 -19.05
CA LEU A 8 7.93 -8.64 -20.48
C LEU A 8 7.05 -7.42 -20.73
N ILE A 9 6.00 -7.26 -19.94
CA ILE A 9 5.09 -6.11 -20.02
C ILE A 9 5.85 -4.82 -19.67
N TYR A 10 6.64 -4.82 -18.60
CA TYR A 10 7.46 -3.66 -18.22
C TYR A 10 8.47 -3.29 -19.30
N HIS A 11 9.15 -4.26 -19.90
CA HIS A 11 10.05 -3.95 -21.00
C HIS A 11 9.34 -3.34 -22.22
N ILE A 12 8.11 -3.77 -22.51
CA ILE A 12 7.31 -3.18 -23.59
C ILE A 12 6.91 -1.75 -23.24
N PHE A 13 6.46 -1.50 -22.01
CA PHE A 13 6.08 -0.15 -21.58
C PHE A 13 7.26 0.80 -21.55
N ASP A 14 8.43 0.32 -21.12
CA ASP A 14 9.66 1.09 -21.14
C ASP A 14 10.02 1.60 -22.54
N ILE A 15 9.99 0.71 -23.54
CA ILE A 15 10.19 1.09 -24.94
C ILE A 15 9.13 2.11 -25.43
N ILE A 16 7.89 1.97 -24.96
CA ILE A 16 6.80 2.88 -25.34
C ILE A 16 7.03 4.26 -24.71
N ARG A 17 7.41 4.33 -23.43
CA ARG A 17 7.67 5.59 -22.70
C ARG A 17 8.84 6.34 -23.31
N GLU A 18 9.97 5.65 -23.53
CA GLU A 18 11.16 6.22 -24.18
C GLU A 18 10.80 6.83 -25.54
N ARG A 19 9.98 6.12 -26.31
CA ARG A 19 9.55 6.59 -27.63
C ARG A 19 8.58 7.76 -27.55
N ILE A 20 7.73 7.83 -26.53
CA ILE A 20 6.78 8.92 -26.33
C ILE A 20 7.51 10.18 -25.90
N ALA A 21 8.46 10.06 -24.97
CA ALA A 21 9.25 11.17 -24.47
C ALA A 21 10.05 11.84 -25.61
N HIS A 22 10.66 11.08 -26.50
CA HIS A 22 11.41 11.65 -27.64
C HIS A 22 10.54 12.08 -28.85
N MET A 23 9.21 12.10 -28.75
CA MET A 23 8.34 12.25 -29.92
C MET A 23 8.15 13.70 -30.38
N ASP A 24 8.25 14.69 -29.47
CA ASP A 24 7.94 16.09 -29.79
C ASP A 24 9.17 16.84 -30.34
N ASP A 25 10.27 16.87 -29.59
CA ASP A 25 11.50 17.59 -29.96
C ASP A 25 12.76 16.70 -30.09
N GLY A 26 12.66 15.42 -29.72
CA GLY A 26 13.76 14.46 -29.76
C GLY A 26 14.74 14.56 -28.58
N GLU A 27 14.48 15.43 -27.60
CA GLU A 27 15.14 15.47 -26.30
C GLU A 27 14.16 14.96 -25.22
N LYS A 28 14.60 14.88 -23.96
CA LYS A 28 13.70 14.65 -22.80
C LYS A 28 13.71 15.94 -21.99
N ASP A 29 12.56 16.58 -21.82
CA ASP A 29 12.44 17.72 -20.91
C ASP A 29 12.26 17.28 -19.44
N GLU A 30 12.32 18.23 -18.50
CA GLU A 30 12.17 17.96 -17.05
C GLU A 30 10.83 17.29 -16.71
N TYR A 31 9.75 17.62 -17.43
CA TYR A 31 8.44 17.03 -17.21
C TYR A 31 8.37 15.60 -17.73
N GLU A 32 9.03 15.32 -18.86
CA GLU A 32 9.12 13.98 -19.45
C GLU A 32 10.00 13.05 -18.61
N GLU A 33 11.12 13.55 -18.08
CA GLU A 33 11.98 12.81 -17.14
C GLU A 33 11.20 12.47 -15.86
N LYS A 34 10.53 13.46 -15.25
CA LYS A 34 9.69 13.22 -14.07
C LYS A 34 8.53 12.28 -14.36
N TRP A 35 7.90 12.38 -15.53
CA TRP A 35 6.84 11.44 -15.92
C TRP A 35 7.36 10.00 -16.03
N ASP A 36 8.56 9.83 -16.58
CA ASP A 36 9.19 8.52 -16.74
C ASP A 36 9.54 7.91 -15.38
N GLU A 37 10.18 8.67 -14.49
CA GLU A 37 10.52 8.26 -13.12
C GLU A 37 9.28 7.82 -12.32
N GLU A 38 8.27 8.68 -12.21
CA GLU A 38 7.04 8.40 -11.45
C GLU A 38 6.26 7.20 -12.03
N THR A 39 6.29 7.04 -13.35
CA THR A 39 5.66 5.89 -14.01
C THR A 39 6.42 4.60 -13.70
N GLU A 40 7.76 4.64 -13.67
CA GLU A 40 8.58 3.48 -13.34
C GLU A 40 8.36 3.03 -11.89
N GLU A 41 8.36 3.98 -10.97
CA GLU A 41 8.10 3.71 -9.55
C GLU A 41 6.71 3.08 -9.37
N ALA A 42 5.68 3.66 -10.00
CA ALA A 42 4.32 3.11 -9.96
C ALA A 42 4.24 1.69 -10.55
N GLU A 43 4.99 1.40 -11.62
CA GLU A 43 5.10 0.05 -12.20
C GLU A 43 5.71 -0.94 -11.21
N ASN A 44 6.81 -0.55 -10.54
CA ASN A 44 7.52 -1.38 -9.56
C ASN A 44 6.65 -1.65 -8.32
N ASP A 45 5.92 -0.64 -7.86
CA ASP A 45 4.94 -0.75 -6.78
C ASP A 45 3.80 -1.70 -7.13
N VAL A 46 3.19 -1.55 -8.30
CA VAL A 46 2.12 -2.45 -8.76
C VAL A 46 2.62 -3.89 -8.88
N ALA A 47 3.87 -4.10 -9.31
CA ALA A 47 4.50 -5.41 -9.37
C ALA A 47 4.55 -6.04 -7.97
N GLY A 48 5.17 -5.32 -7.03
CA GLY A 48 5.33 -5.75 -5.65
C GLY A 48 3.99 -6.01 -4.98
N LEU A 49 3.04 -5.09 -5.14
CA LEU A 49 1.72 -5.14 -4.50
C LEU A 49 0.93 -6.35 -4.99
N SER A 50 0.87 -6.56 -6.31
CA SER A 50 0.10 -7.65 -6.92
C SER A 50 0.69 -9.02 -6.59
N MET A 51 2.01 -9.16 -6.68
CA MET A 51 2.69 -10.42 -6.38
C MET A 51 2.57 -10.78 -4.90
N SER A 52 2.79 -9.80 -4.01
CA SER A 52 2.73 -10.02 -2.56
C SER A 52 1.31 -10.34 -2.10
N PHE A 53 0.31 -9.65 -2.65
CA PHE A 53 -1.09 -9.90 -2.36
C PHE A 53 -1.45 -11.36 -2.69
N LEU A 54 -1.15 -11.81 -3.91
CA LEU A 54 -1.44 -13.19 -4.34
C LEU A 54 -0.68 -14.23 -3.50
N THR A 55 0.59 -13.96 -3.17
CA THR A 55 1.33 -14.83 -2.25
C THR A 55 0.63 -14.93 -0.90
N VAL A 56 0.23 -13.80 -0.30
CA VAL A 56 -0.44 -13.81 1.01
C VAL A 56 -1.82 -14.48 0.93
N GLN A 57 -2.57 -14.32 -0.17
CA GLN A 57 -3.81 -15.08 -0.35
C GLN A 57 -3.56 -16.59 -0.41
N ALA A 58 -2.50 -17.04 -1.11
CA ALA A 58 -2.12 -18.45 -1.15
C ALA A 58 -1.69 -18.96 0.24
N MET A 59 -0.95 -18.15 1.01
CA MET A 59 -0.56 -18.49 2.38
C MET A 59 -1.76 -18.56 3.32
N ARG A 60 -2.70 -17.63 3.23
CA ARG A 60 -3.94 -17.65 4.00
C ARG A 60 -4.76 -18.89 3.70
N PHE A 61 -4.86 -19.27 2.43
CA PHE A 61 -5.51 -20.52 2.03
C PHE A 61 -4.78 -21.74 2.61
N ALA A 62 -3.45 -21.77 2.57
CA ALA A 62 -2.66 -22.86 3.15
C ALA A 62 -2.83 -22.97 4.69
N ILE A 63 -2.99 -21.85 5.39
CA ILE A 63 -3.14 -21.78 6.85
C ILE A 63 -4.56 -22.11 7.32
N SER A 64 -5.57 -21.59 6.61
CA SER A 64 -6.97 -21.64 7.04
C SER A 64 -7.82 -22.68 6.31
N GLY A 65 -7.38 -23.10 5.11
CA GLY A 65 -8.18 -23.91 4.19
C GLY A 65 -9.31 -23.14 3.50
N ILE A 66 -9.45 -21.84 3.75
CA ILE A 66 -10.48 -20.98 3.18
C ILE A 66 -9.85 -20.08 2.13
N LEU A 67 -10.36 -20.16 0.90
CA LEU A 67 -9.87 -19.33 -0.19
C LEU A 67 -10.60 -17.97 -0.15
N PRO A 68 -9.87 -16.85 0.03
CA PRO A 68 -10.48 -15.53 -0.03
C PRO A 68 -10.97 -15.18 -1.44
N ASN A 69 -11.92 -14.24 -1.55
CA ASN A 69 -12.37 -13.71 -2.83
C ASN A 69 -11.28 -12.83 -3.50
N GLN A 70 -11.61 -12.24 -4.65
CA GLN A 70 -10.71 -11.35 -5.39
C GLN A 70 -10.24 -10.12 -4.61
N GLU A 71 -11.03 -9.65 -3.63
CA GLU A 71 -10.68 -8.54 -2.72
C GLU A 71 -9.94 -9.02 -1.47
N GLY A 72 -9.69 -10.32 -1.32
CA GLY A 72 -9.09 -10.91 -0.14
C GLY A 72 -10.05 -11.07 1.05
N LEU A 73 -11.36 -10.95 0.82
CA LEU A 73 -12.39 -11.16 1.83
C LEU A 73 -12.79 -12.63 1.94
N GLU A 74 -12.97 -13.09 3.17
CA GLU A 74 -13.52 -14.41 3.45
C GLU A 74 -15.01 -14.31 3.78
N PRO A 75 -15.80 -15.38 3.53
CA PRO A 75 -17.18 -15.43 4.00
C PRO A 75 -17.25 -15.16 5.50
N TRP A 76 -18.24 -14.39 5.94
CA TRP A 76 -18.35 -13.92 7.32
C TRP A 76 -18.19 -15.02 8.38
N GLY A 77 -18.87 -16.16 8.19
CA GLY A 77 -18.80 -17.29 9.12
C GLY A 77 -17.41 -17.91 9.25
N ALA A 78 -16.62 -17.87 8.18
CA ALA A 78 -15.21 -18.29 8.18
C ALA A 78 -14.32 -17.23 8.86
N ALA A 79 -14.50 -15.95 8.49
CA ALA A 79 -13.69 -14.83 8.98
C ALA A 79 -13.71 -14.66 10.50
N ILE A 80 -14.81 -15.02 11.17
CA ILE A 80 -14.94 -14.96 12.64
C ILE A 80 -14.46 -16.23 13.35
N SER A 81 -14.14 -17.28 12.61
CA SER A 81 -13.86 -18.63 13.17
C SER A 81 -12.36 -18.96 13.28
N HIS A 82 -11.47 -18.06 12.85
CA HIS A 82 -10.04 -18.34 12.88
C HIS A 82 -9.51 -18.49 14.29
N THR A 83 -8.68 -19.51 14.47
CA THR A 83 -8.03 -19.78 15.75
C THR A 83 -6.91 -18.76 16.02
N PRO A 84 -6.58 -18.50 17.30
CA PRO A 84 -5.40 -17.72 17.66
C PRO A 84 -4.13 -18.21 16.96
N HIS A 85 -3.96 -19.52 16.84
CA HIS A 85 -2.79 -20.12 16.20
C HIS A 85 -2.65 -19.70 14.74
N GLN A 86 -3.73 -19.75 13.96
CA GLN A 86 -3.73 -19.31 12.55
C GLN A 86 -3.37 -17.82 12.43
N CYS A 87 -3.89 -16.98 13.34
CA CYS A 87 -3.58 -15.54 13.36
C CYS A 87 -2.09 -15.29 13.60
N HIS A 88 -1.50 -15.90 14.64
CA HIS A 88 -0.09 -15.70 14.96
C HIS A 88 0.83 -16.33 13.90
N LEU A 89 0.43 -17.45 13.28
CA LEU A 89 1.19 -18.06 12.20
C LEU A 89 1.31 -17.11 11.00
N LEU A 90 0.19 -16.48 10.59
CA LEU A 90 0.20 -15.49 9.50
C LEU A 90 1.04 -14.25 9.86
N MET A 91 0.89 -13.71 11.08
CA MET A 91 1.74 -12.60 11.54
C MET A 91 3.23 -13.00 11.58
N GLY A 92 3.54 -14.23 11.98
CA GLY A 92 4.89 -14.79 11.99
C GLY A 92 5.48 -14.90 10.58
N CYS A 93 4.68 -15.26 9.58
CA CYS A 93 5.08 -15.18 8.18
C CYS A 93 5.42 -13.73 7.77
N GLY A 94 4.64 -12.75 8.23
CA GLY A 94 4.95 -11.33 8.05
C GLY A 94 6.33 -10.96 8.61
N PHE A 95 6.70 -11.49 9.77
CA PHE A 95 8.03 -11.26 10.34
C PHE A 95 9.16 -11.85 9.47
N ILE A 96 8.93 -12.98 8.79
CA ILE A 96 9.88 -13.52 7.81
C ILE A 96 10.04 -12.57 6.62
N PHE A 97 8.93 -12.03 6.09
CA PHE A 97 8.98 -11.01 5.03
C PHE A 97 9.81 -9.78 5.46
N PHE A 98 9.61 -9.31 6.70
CA PHE A 98 10.40 -8.22 7.27
C PHE A 98 11.90 -8.53 7.29
N LEU A 99 12.29 -9.68 7.85
CA LEU A 99 13.72 -10.07 7.91
C LEU A 99 14.36 -10.19 6.51
N LEU A 100 13.60 -10.67 5.53
CA LEU A 100 14.07 -10.75 4.15
C LEU A 100 14.20 -9.36 3.52
N SER A 101 13.27 -8.44 3.76
CA SER A 101 13.36 -7.06 3.28
C SER A 101 14.60 -6.36 3.85
N MET A 102 14.85 -6.52 5.16
CA MET A 102 16.07 -6.00 5.80
C MET A 102 17.35 -6.60 5.20
N ALA A 103 17.35 -7.90 4.86
CA ALA A 103 18.49 -8.54 4.22
C ALA A 103 18.73 -8.02 2.79
N VAL A 104 17.66 -7.70 2.06
CA VAL A 104 17.73 -7.11 0.72
C VAL A 104 18.30 -5.69 0.78
N LEU A 105 17.76 -4.83 1.63
CA LEU A 105 18.28 -3.46 1.84
C LEU A 105 19.77 -3.45 2.21
N ASN A 106 20.17 -4.34 3.12
CA ASN A 106 21.58 -4.45 3.49
C ASN A 106 22.47 -4.97 2.34
N SER A 107 21.91 -5.74 1.41
CA SER A 107 22.68 -6.25 0.26
C SER A 107 22.96 -5.17 -0.79
N GLU A 108 22.04 -4.21 -0.99
CA GLU A 108 22.21 -3.06 -1.89
C GLU A 108 23.38 -2.17 -1.44
N ARG A 109 23.60 -2.04 -0.13
CA ARG A 109 24.73 -1.27 0.42
C ARG A 109 26.10 -1.88 0.11
N ILE A 110 26.18 -3.22 0.04
CA ILE A 110 27.47 -3.93 -0.01
C ILE A 110 27.89 -4.22 -1.45
N VAL A 111 26.94 -4.34 -2.37
CA VAL A 111 27.18 -4.84 -3.72
C VAL A 111 26.76 -3.78 -4.73
N GLU A 112 27.72 -3.27 -5.51
CA GLU A 112 27.38 -2.51 -6.73
C GLU A 112 26.61 -3.44 -7.68
N THR A 113 25.35 -3.10 -7.94
CA THR A 113 24.48 -3.90 -8.80
C THR A 113 24.31 -3.21 -10.16
N PRO A 114 24.24 -3.97 -11.27
CA PRO A 114 23.89 -3.40 -12.57
C PRO A 114 22.46 -2.84 -12.55
N GLU A 115 22.16 -1.78 -13.29
CA GLU A 115 20.84 -1.13 -13.38
C GLU A 115 19.66 -2.11 -13.51
N ARG A 116 19.78 -3.14 -14.36
CA ARG A 116 18.71 -4.15 -14.54
C ARG A 116 18.43 -4.97 -13.29
N LEU A 117 19.44 -5.16 -12.45
CA LEU A 117 19.31 -5.91 -11.22
C LEU A 117 18.77 -5.02 -10.09
N GLU A 118 19.12 -3.73 -10.08
CA GLU A 118 18.58 -2.72 -9.17
C GLU A 118 17.05 -2.70 -9.19
N ARG A 119 16.44 -2.54 -10.38
CA ARG A 119 14.98 -2.61 -10.54
C ARG A 119 14.36 -3.92 -10.02
N VAL A 120 15.04 -5.05 -10.24
CA VAL A 120 14.54 -6.36 -9.73
C VAL A 120 14.61 -6.42 -8.21
N ILE A 121 15.65 -5.83 -7.62
CA ILE A 121 15.81 -5.77 -6.16
C ILE A 121 14.77 -4.83 -5.55
N GLU A 122 14.50 -3.67 -6.16
CA GLU A 122 13.42 -2.78 -5.73
C GLU A 122 12.06 -3.47 -5.74
N ILE A 123 11.70 -4.14 -6.85
CA ILE A 123 10.47 -4.91 -6.96
C ILE A 123 10.42 -6.01 -5.89
N LEU A 124 11.55 -6.69 -5.63
CA LEU A 124 11.65 -7.70 -4.59
C LEU A 124 11.44 -7.09 -3.19
N ASN A 125 12.03 -5.93 -2.91
CA ASN A 125 11.88 -5.24 -1.65
C ASN A 125 10.43 -4.77 -1.43
N ASN A 126 9.81 -4.15 -2.45
CA ASN A 126 8.40 -3.80 -2.46
C ASN A 126 7.51 -5.03 -2.22
N TYR A 127 7.80 -6.14 -2.91
CA TYR A 127 7.10 -7.41 -2.68
C TYR A 127 7.20 -7.90 -1.23
N LEU A 128 8.38 -7.82 -0.62
CA LEU A 128 8.59 -8.25 0.77
C LEU A 128 7.89 -7.31 1.77
N THR A 129 8.02 -6.01 1.57
CA THR A 129 7.41 -4.97 2.41
C THR A 129 5.88 -5.02 2.37
N PHE A 130 5.30 -5.17 1.18
CA PHE A 130 3.86 -5.37 1.05
C PHE A 130 3.44 -6.75 1.57
N GLY A 131 4.27 -7.79 1.43
CA GLY A 131 4.03 -9.10 2.04
C GLY A 131 3.91 -9.04 3.56
N LEU A 132 4.81 -8.32 4.24
CA LEU A 132 4.72 -7.99 5.67
C LEU A 132 3.39 -7.29 5.96
N SER A 133 3.10 -6.24 5.19
CA SER A 133 1.92 -5.41 5.36
C SER A 133 0.63 -6.24 5.28
N TRP A 134 0.48 -7.07 4.24
CA TRP A 134 -0.67 -7.97 4.08
C TRP A 134 -0.81 -8.99 5.21
N CYS A 135 0.31 -9.56 5.67
CA CYS A 135 0.29 -10.50 6.79
C CYS A 135 -0.20 -9.83 8.08
N LEU A 136 0.26 -8.60 8.37
CA LEU A 136 -0.21 -7.83 9.52
C LEU A 136 -1.69 -7.46 9.37
N PHE A 137 -2.09 -6.95 8.21
CA PHE A 137 -3.47 -6.55 7.92
C PHE A 137 -4.46 -7.70 8.12
N TYR A 138 -4.26 -8.82 7.43
CA TYR A 138 -5.16 -9.97 7.53
C TYR A 138 -5.03 -10.68 8.87
N GLY A 139 -3.83 -10.69 9.48
CA GLY A 139 -3.63 -11.21 10.82
C GLY A 139 -4.45 -10.45 11.87
N VAL A 140 -4.35 -9.11 11.88
CA VAL A 140 -5.13 -8.25 12.77
C VAL A 140 -6.63 -8.38 12.49
N ARG A 141 -7.02 -8.41 11.21
CA ARG A 141 -8.40 -8.61 10.79
C ARG A 141 -8.98 -9.90 11.34
N TRP A 142 -8.32 -11.05 11.15
CA TRP A 142 -8.74 -12.32 11.72
C TRP A 142 -8.84 -12.22 13.25
N ARG A 143 -7.90 -11.52 13.87
CA ARG A 143 -7.84 -11.44 15.33
C ARG A 143 -8.95 -10.62 15.95
N ILE A 144 -9.29 -9.48 15.34
CA ILE A 144 -10.42 -8.64 15.74
C ILE A 144 -11.74 -9.35 15.42
N SER A 145 -11.87 -9.98 14.25
CA SER A 145 -13.08 -10.70 13.85
C SER A 145 -13.44 -11.83 14.84
N ALA A 146 -12.44 -12.54 15.36
CA ALA A 146 -12.61 -13.59 16.35
C ALA A 146 -13.09 -13.11 17.74
N THR A 147 -13.08 -11.79 18.01
CA THR A 147 -13.63 -11.24 19.27
C THR A 147 -15.15 -11.15 19.27
N HIS A 148 -15.80 -11.35 18.11
CA HIS A 148 -17.24 -11.17 17.92
C HIS A 148 -17.75 -9.80 18.39
N PHE A 149 -16.94 -8.75 18.25
CA PHE A 149 -17.29 -7.38 18.65
C PHE A 149 -18.62 -6.89 18.06
N THR A 150 -18.95 -7.29 16.83
CA THR A 150 -20.22 -7.00 16.17
C THR A 150 -20.63 -8.15 15.25
N HIS A 151 -21.93 -8.27 15.00
CA HIS A 151 -22.50 -9.18 13.99
C HIS A 151 -22.68 -8.50 12.63
N GLU A 152 -22.55 -7.17 12.56
CA GLU A 152 -22.71 -6.38 11.35
C GLU A 152 -21.37 -6.25 10.62
N ASN A 153 -21.30 -6.79 9.39
CA ASN A 153 -20.06 -6.82 8.61
C ASN A 153 -19.52 -5.42 8.29
N ALA A 154 -20.40 -4.51 7.84
CA ALA A 154 -20.01 -3.14 7.53
C ALA A 154 -19.41 -2.41 8.75
N LEU A 155 -19.98 -2.61 9.95
CA LEU A 155 -19.45 -2.00 11.18
C LEU A 155 -18.08 -2.57 11.55
N LEU A 156 -17.87 -3.88 11.36
CA LEU A 156 -16.58 -4.51 11.62
C LEU A 156 -15.49 -3.97 10.68
N MET A 157 -15.80 -3.84 9.38
CA MET A 157 -14.87 -3.28 8.39
C MET A 157 -14.40 -1.89 8.78
N VAL A 158 -15.35 -1.00 9.10
CA VAL A 158 -15.04 0.38 9.52
C VAL A 158 -14.25 0.40 10.83
N ALA A 159 -14.60 -0.44 11.80
CA ALA A 159 -13.86 -0.53 13.06
C ALA A 159 -12.41 -0.99 12.85
N ILE A 160 -12.18 -1.95 11.94
CA ILE A 160 -10.85 -2.42 11.57
C ILE A 160 -10.07 -1.32 10.84
N ALA A 161 -10.70 -0.62 9.88
CA ALA A 161 -10.05 0.48 9.16
C ALA A 161 -9.64 1.62 10.10
N LEU A 162 -10.51 2.00 11.05
CA LEU A 162 -10.21 2.99 12.09
C LEU A 162 -9.09 2.54 13.02
N PHE A 163 -9.15 1.29 13.50
CA PHE A 163 -8.12 0.73 14.38
C PHE A 163 -6.76 0.67 13.67
N LEU A 164 -6.73 0.16 12.44
CA LEU A 164 -5.52 0.09 11.64
C LEU A 164 -4.96 1.48 11.36
N SER A 165 -5.81 2.45 11.01
CA SER A 165 -5.39 3.85 10.82
C SER A 165 -4.73 4.40 12.08
N ALA A 166 -5.36 4.23 13.25
CA ALA A 166 -4.82 4.73 14.51
C ALA A 166 -3.48 4.08 14.87
N VAL A 167 -3.36 2.76 14.70
CA VAL A 167 -2.12 2.02 14.95
C VAL A 167 -1.04 2.44 13.95
N SER A 168 -1.34 2.44 12.66
CA SER A 168 -0.40 2.84 11.61
C SER A 168 0.08 4.27 11.80
N PHE A 169 -0.78 5.23 12.11
CA PHE A 169 -0.34 6.61 12.42
C PHE A 169 0.59 6.66 13.62
N LEU A 170 0.28 5.94 14.70
CA LEU A 170 1.17 5.85 15.86
C LEU A 170 2.54 5.27 15.46
N PHE A 171 2.56 4.22 14.65
CA PHE A 171 3.80 3.63 14.16
C PHE A 171 4.59 4.60 13.27
N ILE A 172 3.92 5.29 12.33
CA ILE A 172 4.55 6.30 11.48
C ILE A 172 5.19 7.39 12.34
N PHE A 173 4.47 7.96 13.31
CA PHE A 173 5.04 8.97 14.23
C PHE A 173 6.22 8.45 15.07
N VAL A 174 6.19 7.18 15.48
CA VAL A 174 7.31 6.58 16.22
C VAL A 174 8.51 6.40 15.32
N LEU A 175 8.31 5.89 14.10
CA LEU A 175 9.39 5.66 13.14
C LEU A 175 10.02 6.97 12.67
N ASP A 176 9.21 7.96 12.30
CA ASP A 176 9.61 9.32 11.95
C ASP A 176 10.45 9.97 13.06
N LYS A 177 10.01 9.86 14.31
CA LYS A 177 10.79 10.36 15.46
C LYS A 177 12.10 9.60 15.69
N VAL A 178 12.12 8.29 15.42
CA VAL A 178 13.33 7.49 15.58
C VAL A 178 14.36 7.89 14.53
N GLU A 179 13.90 8.16 13.30
CA GLU A 179 14.68 8.67 12.17
C GLU A 179 15.27 10.06 12.48
N ASP A 180 14.42 11.01 12.89
CA ASP A 180 14.82 12.39 13.24
C ASP A 180 15.90 12.49 14.33
N ASN A 181 15.94 11.53 15.26
CA ASN A 181 16.91 11.55 16.36
C ASN A 181 18.25 10.90 15.98
N HIS A 182 18.44 10.50 14.71
CA HIS A 182 19.62 9.77 14.21
C HIS A 182 20.04 8.64 15.15
N LEU A 183 19.05 7.93 15.72
CA LEU A 183 19.29 6.97 16.80
C LEU A 183 20.18 5.80 16.36
N PHE A 184 20.35 5.63 15.05
CA PHE A 184 20.98 4.47 14.40
C PHE A 184 22.43 4.66 13.94
N GLY A 185 23.06 5.84 14.11
CA GLY A 185 24.50 6.00 13.83
C GLY A 185 24.92 5.55 12.40
N GLU A 186 25.89 4.64 12.28
CA GLU A 186 26.36 4.08 10.98
C GLU A 186 25.33 3.19 10.25
N ASP A 187 24.26 2.78 10.94
CA ASP A 187 23.12 2.03 10.40
C ASP A 187 21.93 2.94 10.04
N ALA A 188 22.09 4.28 10.15
CA ALA A 188 21.03 5.25 9.89
C ALA A 188 20.44 5.12 8.49
N GLU A 189 21.27 5.00 7.45
CA GLU A 189 20.82 4.90 6.06
C GLU A 189 19.95 3.66 5.78
N ILE A 190 20.29 2.50 6.38
CA ILE A 190 19.48 1.28 6.25
C ILE A 190 18.15 1.45 7.00
N ALA A 191 18.21 2.06 8.18
CA ALA A 191 17.03 2.30 8.99
C ALA A 191 16.08 3.32 8.35
N GLU A 192 16.63 4.35 7.69
CA GLU A 192 15.91 5.36 6.91
C GLU A 192 15.19 4.69 5.73
N GLY A 193 15.91 3.96 4.86
CA GLY A 193 15.29 3.26 3.73
C GLY A 193 14.26 2.20 4.15
N ALA A 194 14.50 1.47 5.25
CA ALA A 194 13.52 0.54 5.80
C ALA A 194 12.28 1.25 6.35
N THR A 195 12.47 2.39 7.02
CA THR A 195 11.40 3.20 7.60
C THR A 195 10.50 3.75 6.51
N GLU A 196 11.07 4.35 5.47
CA GLU A 196 10.34 4.87 4.33
C GLU A 196 9.46 3.80 3.69
N LYS A 197 10.03 2.64 3.35
CA LYS A 197 9.28 1.53 2.72
C LYS A 197 8.17 1.01 3.64
N ILE A 198 8.41 0.91 4.96
CA ILE A 198 7.37 0.51 5.93
C ILE A 198 6.26 1.56 6.00
N ILE A 199 6.58 2.85 6.01
CA ILE A 199 5.58 3.93 6.02
C ILE A 199 4.71 3.85 4.76
N THR A 200 5.31 3.67 3.58
CA THR A 200 4.58 3.46 2.32
C THR A 200 3.67 2.23 2.39
N GLY A 201 4.19 1.10 2.88
CA GLY A 201 3.39 -0.11 3.09
C GLY A 201 2.21 0.09 4.03
N LEU A 202 2.41 0.78 5.17
CA LEU A 202 1.35 1.13 6.12
C LEU A 202 0.30 2.07 5.48
N GLY A 203 0.73 3.05 4.68
CA GLY A 203 -0.16 3.94 3.94
C GLY A 203 -1.09 3.18 2.99
N ILE A 204 -0.53 2.23 2.23
CA ILE A 204 -1.31 1.36 1.34
C ILE A 204 -2.30 0.50 2.13
N LEU A 205 -1.90 -0.06 3.28
CA LEU A 205 -2.82 -0.83 4.12
C LEU A 205 -4.00 0.00 4.62
N ILE A 206 -3.75 1.24 5.04
CA ILE A 206 -4.80 2.17 5.45
C ILE A 206 -5.76 2.37 4.28
N GLY A 207 -5.23 2.74 3.09
CA GLY A 207 -6.02 2.95 1.89
C GLY A 207 -6.89 1.74 1.54
N PHE A 208 -6.29 0.55 1.49
CA PHE A 208 -6.99 -0.70 1.17
C PHE A 208 -8.05 -1.07 2.20
N SER A 209 -7.80 -0.82 3.49
CA SER A 209 -8.78 -1.07 4.56
C SER A 209 -10.03 -0.19 4.43
N TRP A 210 -9.83 1.06 4.01
CA TRP A 210 -10.91 1.99 3.73
C TRP A 210 -11.63 1.65 2.44
N GLU A 211 -10.93 1.24 1.39
CA GLU A 211 -11.52 0.75 0.14
C GLU A 211 -12.52 -0.39 0.40
N GLN A 212 -12.10 -1.43 1.13
CA GLN A 212 -12.98 -2.54 1.51
C GLN A 212 -14.18 -2.09 2.35
N SER A 213 -13.98 -1.11 3.24
CA SER A 213 -15.05 -0.57 4.08
C SER A 213 -16.08 0.20 3.26
N PHE A 214 -15.62 1.01 2.29
CA PHE A 214 -16.49 1.75 1.39
C PHE A 214 -17.26 0.83 0.45
N ASP A 215 -16.61 -0.18 -0.15
CA ASP A 215 -17.28 -1.13 -1.02
C ASP A 215 -18.39 -1.88 -0.26
N THR A 216 -18.09 -2.41 0.93
CA THR A 216 -19.08 -3.07 1.79
C THR A 216 -20.23 -2.13 2.16
N ALA A 217 -19.95 -0.86 2.48
CA ALA A 217 -20.98 0.11 2.85
C ALA A 217 -21.90 0.46 1.66
N VAL A 218 -21.33 0.64 0.47
CA VAL A 218 -22.07 0.88 -0.78
C VAL A 218 -22.98 -0.31 -1.08
N ASP A 219 -22.50 -1.53 -0.86
CA ASP A 219 -23.27 -2.76 -1.06
C ASP A 219 -24.48 -2.84 -0.13
N VAL A 220 -24.28 -2.59 1.17
CA VAL A 220 -25.37 -2.59 2.16
C VAL A 220 -26.43 -1.52 1.83
N VAL A 221 -26.00 -0.31 1.43
CA VAL A 221 -26.93 0.77 1.06
C VAL A 221 -27.69 0.41 -0.22
N ALA A 222 -27.01 -0.10 -1.24
CA ALA A 222 -27.61 -0.50 -2.50
C ALA A 222 -28.64 -1.64 -2.32
N GLU A 223 -28.34 -2.61 -1.44
CA GLU A 223 -29.29 -3.67 -1.08
C GLU A 223 -30.50 -3.16 -0.31
N GLY A 224 -30.31 -2.19 0.61
CA GLY A 224 -31.42 -1.54 1.30
C GLY A 224 -32.37 -0.79 0.36
N LEU A 225 -31.85 -0.24 -0.73
CA LEU A 225 -32.62 0.48 -1.76
C LEU A 225 -33.18 -0.42 -2.87
N ARG A 226 -33.05 -1.75 -2.75
CA ARG A 226 -33.49 -2.72 -3.78
C ARG A 226 -34.96 -2.60 -4.18
N HIS A 227 -35.80 -2.07 -3.29
CA HIS A 227 -37.22 -1.83 -3.54
C HIS A 227 -37.49 -0.62 -4.44
N LEU A 228 -36.54 0.33 -4.54
CA LEU A 228 -36.64 1.53 -5.38
C LEU A 228 -35.91 1.34 -6.72
N ALA A 229 -34.75 0.69 -6.71
CA ALA A 229 -33.94 0.50 -7.90
C ALA A 229 -33.11 -0.80 -7.83
N PRO A 230 -32.71 -1.37 -8.97
CA PRO A 230 -31.74 -2.46 -8.99
C PRO A 230 -30.44 -2.04 -8.27
N PRO A 231 -29.83 -2.91 -7.43
CA PRO A 231 -28.63 -2.56 -6.67
C PRO A 231 -27.49 -2.03 -7.53
N THR A 232 -27.28 -2.61 -8.72
CA THR A 232 -26.27 -2.15 -9.69
C THR A 232 -26.45 -0.70 -10.10
N PHE A 233 -27.70 -0.26 -10.29
CA PHE A 233 -28.00 1.13 -10.62
C PHE A 233 -27.73 2.05 -9.42
N SER A 234 -28.14 1.64 -8.21
CA SER A 234 -27.84 2.38 -6.98
C SER A 234 -26.34 2.55 -6.75
N LYS A 235 -25.55 1.47 -6.91
CA LYS A 235 -24.08 1.51 -6.82
C LYS A 235 -23.50 2.50 -7.83
N MET A 236 -23.91 2.43 -9.10
CA MET A 236 -23.43 3.34 -10.15
C MET A 236 -23.73 4.81 -9.82
N VAL A 237 -24.94 5.12 -9.36
CA VAL A 237 -25.31 6.50 -8.96
C VAL A 237 -24.47 6.96 -7.77
N MET A 238 -24.26 6.12 -6.77
CA MET A 238 -23.41 6.44 -5.62
C MET A 238 -21.95 6.69 -6.05
N SER A 239 -21.38 5.85 -6.93
CA SER A 239 -20.03 6.05 -7.46
C SER A 239 -19.90 7.37 -8.22
N ILE A 240 -20.88 7.73 -9.06
CA ILE A 240 -20.90 9.02 -9.77
C ILE A 240 -20.95 10.18 -8.78
N CYS A 241 -21.83 10.11 -7.77
CA CYS A 241 -21.91 11.13 -6.71
C CYS A 241 -20.59 11.27 -5.94
N LEU A 242 -19.95 10.16 -5.58
CA LEU A 242 -18.64 10.17 -4.90
C LEU A 242 -17.58 10.85 -5.75
N VAL A 243 -17.45 10.49 -7.03
CA VAL A 243 -16.48 11.12 -7.93
C VAL A 243 -16.76 12.62 -8.09
N MET A 244 -18.02 13.02 -8.26
CA MET A 244 -18.40 14.44 -8.39
C MET A 244 -18.08 15.27 -7.14
N ILE A 245 -17.97 14.65 -5.96
CA ILE A 245 -17.63 15.33 -4.71
C ILE A 245 -16.12 15.28 -4.45
N VAL A 246 -15.51 14.10 -4.57
CA VAL A 246 -14.12 13.85 -4.19
C VAL A 246 -13.15 14.40 -5.21
N PHE A 247 -13.41 14.21 -6.52
CA PHE A 247 -12.46 14.64 -7.56
C PHE A 247 -12.23 16.16 -7.59
N PRO A 248 -13.27 17.02 -7.50
CA PRO A 248 -13.04 18.46 -7.38
C PRO A 248 -12.28 18.83 -6.12
N ALA A 249 -12.59 18.21 -4.98
CA ALA A 249 -11.90 18.49 -3.72
C ALA A 249 -10.40 18.13 -3.80
N TRP A 250 -10.07 16.96 -4.35
CA TRP A 250 -8.68 16.57 -4.58
C TRP A 250 -7.96 17.55 -5.52
N ARG A 251 -8.58 17.87 -6.67
CA ARG A 251 -7.97 18.75 -7.68
C ARG A 251 -7.72 20.17 -7.17
N PHE A 252 -8.64 20.74 -6.39
CA PHE A 252 -8.55 22.14 -5.97
C PHE A 252 -7.82 22.35 -4.64
N TYR A 253 -7.76 21.34 -3.76
CA TYR A 253 -7.18 21.50 -2.42
C TYR A 253 -5.99 20.57 -2.16
N ILE A 254 -6.09 19.28 -2.53
CA ILE A 254 -5.04 18.30 -2.20
C ILE A 254 -3.85 18.44 -3.16
N LEU A 255 -4.11 18.40 -4.48
CA LEU A 255 -3.07 18.44 -5.50
C LEU A 255 -2.21 19.72 -5.45
N PRO A 256 -2.77 20.94 -5.29
CA PRO A 256 -1.94 22.14 -5.18
C PRO A 256 -1.07 22.12 -3.92
N THR A 257 -1.60 21.64 -2.79
CA THR A 257 -0.85 21.55 -1.53
C THR A 257 0.30 20.56 -1.64
N GLU A 258 0.08 19.39 -2.25
CA GLU A 258 1.13 18.40 -2.50
C GLU A 258 2.22 19.00 -3.38
N ARG A 259 1.86 19.59 -4.53
CA ARG A 259 2.83 20.25 -5.42
C ARG A 259 3.62 21.36 -4.73
N GLU A 260 3.00 22.17 -3.88
CA GLU A 260 3.70 23.21 -3.10
C GLU A 260 4.72 22.60 -2.13
N ILE A 261 4.41 21.45 -1.51
CA ILE A 261 5.33 20.73 -0.63
C ILE A 261 6.47 20.11 -1.44
N SER A 262 6.17 19.50 -2.60
CA SER A 262 7.12 18.84 -3.49
C SER A 262 8.05 19.83 -4.20
N GLU A 263 7.55 21.01 -4.57
CA GLU A 263 8.31 22.08 -5.24
C GLU A 263 9.06 22.99 -4.25
N ALA A 264 8.75 22.93 -2.94
CA ALA A 264 9.54 23.64 -1.93
C ALA A 264 10.89 22.92 -1.77
N PRO A 265 12.02 23.47 -2.28
CA PRO A 265 13.32 22.89 -1.98
C PRO A 265 13.49 22.97 -0.46
N GLY A 266 13.96 21.89 0.19
CA GLY A 266 14.11 21.78 1.64
C GLY A 266 14.78 22.98 2.32
N THR A 267 14.01 24.04 2.55
CA THR A 267 14.46 25.30 3.10
C THR A 267 13.54 25.62 4.27
N GLU A 268 14.14 25.53 5.46
CA GLU A 268 13.58 25.96 6.75
C GLU A 268 12.68 24.98 7.51
N MET A 269 13.15 23.74 7.73
CA MET A 269 13.00 23.14 9.06
C MET A 269 13.89 23.92 10.06
N THR A 270 13.43 25.11 10.42
CA THR A 270 13.68 25.85 11.67
C THR A 270 15.11 25.88 12.22
N LYS A 271 16.03 26.57 11.53
CA LYS A 271 17.03 27.38 12.22
C LYS A 271 16.41 28.72 12.62
N GLY A 272 16.17 28.89 13.92
CA GLY A 272 16.22 30.21 14.56
C GLY A 272 14.90 30.96 14.79
N LYS A 273 14.25 30.67 15.93
CA LYS A 273 13.80 31.73 16.85
C LYS A 273 14.20 31.41 18.28
N THR A 274 15.51 31.37 18.52
CA THR A 274 16.07 32.02 19.70
C THR A 274 16.01 33.53 19.44
N ASN A 275 15.15 34.23 20.17
CA ASN A 275 15.30 35.63 20.58
C ASN A 275 14.06 36.01 21.42
N GLY A 276 14.23 35.99 22.74
CA GLY A 276 13.23 36.30 23.77
C GLY A 276 13.57 35.59 25.06
#